data_AF-A0A2S6T7G6-F1
#
_entry.id   AF-A0A2S6T7G6-F1
#
_cell.length_a   1.000
_cell.length_b   1.000
_cell.length_c   1.000
_cell.angle_alpha   90.00
_cell.angle_beta   90.00
_cell.angle_gamma   90.00
#
_symmetry.space_group_name_H-M   'P 1'
#
loop_
_entity.id
_entity.type
_entity.pdbx_description
1 polymer ?
#
loop_
_entity_poly.entity_id
_entity_poly.type
_entity_poly.pdbx_seq_one_letter_code
_entity_poly.pdbx_strand_id
1 'polypeptide(L)' 'MICIKAEIPEELSLIDDELKAIYHSTDTVCFFIFKTREKSNEFMEKTKGMQKAEREEVYKEYS' A
#
# COMPACT_ATOMS: atom_id res chain seq x y z
N MET A 1 -7.84 0.95 5.32
CA MET A 1 -6.66 0.09 5.26
C MET A 1 -6.87 -1.07 6.22
N ILE A 2 -6.59 -2.29 5.81
CA ILE A 2 -6.58 -3.46 6.70
C ILE A 2 -5.15 -3.97 6.73
N CYS A 3 -4.58 -4.17 7.93
CA CYS A 3 -3.25 -4.73 8.09
C CYS A 3 -3.32 -6.10 8.78
N ILE A 4 -2.57 -7.06 8.26
CA ILE A 4 -2.51 -8.44 8.73
C ILE A 4 -1.07 -8.73 9.12
N LYS A 5 -0.85 -9.24 10.33
CA LYS A 5 0.46 -9.74 10.75
C LYS A 5 0.76 -11.05 10.01
N ALA A 6 1.92 -11.12 9.39
CA ALA A 6 2.40 -12.30 8.67
C ALA A 6 3.92 -12.25 8.57
N GLU A 7 4.58 -13.40 8.66
CA GLU A 7 6.00 -13.47 8.35
C GLU A 7 6.18 -13.32 6.83
N ILE A 8 6.82 -12.23 6.42
CA ILE A 8 7.03 -11.94 4.99
C ILE A 8 8.47 -12.31 4.62
N PRO A 9 8.66 -13.13 3.56
CA PRO A 9 9.99 -13.42 3.03
C PRO A 9 10.80 -12.14 2.76
N GLU A 10 12.07 -12.16 3.16
CA GLU A 10 12.98 -11.01 2.97
C GLU A 10 13.09 -10.60 1.50
N GLU A 11 13.10 -11.58 0.60
CA GLU A 11 13.09 -11.37 -0.86
C GLU A 11 11.95 -10.46 -1.34
N LEU A 12 10.77 -10.50 -0.71
CA LEU A 12 9.67 -9.60 -1.05
C LEU A 12 9.93 -8.18 -0.51
N SER A 13 10.59 -8.07 0.64
CA SER A 13 10.92 -6.77 1.26
C SER A 13 11.98 -6.00 0.49
N LEU A 14 12.81 -6.70 -0.29
CA LEU A 14 13.86 -6.13 -1.13
C LEU A 14 13.36 -5.62 -2.49
N ILE A 15 12.16 -6.02 -2.92
CA ILE A 15 11.55 -5.51 -4.15
C ILE A 15 11.10 -4.06 -3.89
N ASP A 16 11.26 -3.18 -4.89
CA ASP A 16 10.74 -1.81 -4.83
C ASP A 16 9.21 -1.82 -4.65
N ASP A 17 8.70 -1.06 -3.68
CA ASP A 17 7.27 -0.94 -3.41
C ASP A 17 6.47 -0.37 -4.60
N GLU A 18 7.09 0.40 -5.50
CA GLU A 18 6.44 0.86 -6.74
C GLU A 18 6.22 -0.25 -7.76
N LEU A 19 6.98 -1.34 -7.66
CA LEU A 19 6.82 -2.53 -8.50
C LEU A 19 5.89 -3.56 -7.88
N LYS A 20 5.35 -3.29 -6.68
CA LYS A 20 4.39 -4.14 -5.98
C LYS A 20 2.99 -3.57 -6.11
N ALA A 21 2.03 -4.45 -6.33
CA ALA A 21 0.61 -4.12 -6.20
C ALA A 21 0.13 -4.13 -4.73
N ILE A 22 1.02 -4.47 -3.78
CA ILE A 22 0.71 -4.64 -2.36
C ILE A 22 1.71 -3.88 -1.50
N TYR A 23 1.24 -3.39 -0.34
CA TYR A 23 2.11 -2.78 0.65
C TYR A 23 2.38 -3.76 1.76
N HIS A 24 3.65 -3.87 2.13
CA HIS A 24 4.01 -4.67 3.27
C HIS A 24 5.26 -4.10 3.95
N SER A 25 5.48 -4.58 5.17
CA SER A 25 6.73 -4.48 5.90
C SER A 25 7.24 -5.90 6.12
N THR A 26 8.28 -6.07 6.94
CA THR A 26 8.87 -7.38 7.24
C THR A 26 7.89 -8.33 7.94
N ASP A 27 6.94 -7.82 8.71
CA ASP A 27 6.05 -8.63 9.56
C ASP A 27 4.55 -8.37 9.35
N THR A 28 4.20 -7.50 8.39
CA THR A 28 2.83 -7.01 8.21
C THR A 28 2.55 -6.71 6.75
N VAL A 29 1.39 -7.15 6.25
CA VAL A 29 0.85 -6.76 4.94
C VAL A 29 -0.34 -5.83 5.15
N CYS A 30 -0.40 -4.71 4.44
CA CYS A 30 -1.48 -3.75 4.50
C CYS A 30 -2.17 -3.60 3.14
N PHE A 31 -3.50 -3.62 3.16
CA PHE A 31 -4.36 -3.44 2.00
C PHE A 31 -5.10 -2.12 2.08
N PHE A 32 -4.93 -1.27 1.08
CA PHE A 32 -5.81 -0.12 0.88
C PHE A 32 -7.08 -0.59 0.16
N ILE A 33 -8.24 -0.33 0.77
CA ILE A 33 -9.54 -0.78 0.25
C ILE A 33 -10.26 0.43 -0.34
N PHE A 34 -10.74 0.30 -1.57
CA PHE A 34 -11.43 1.36 -2.30
C PHE A 34 -12.82 0.90 -2.75
N LYS A 35 -13.76 1.85 -2.89
CA LYS A 35 -15.14 1.56 -3.34
C LYS A 35 -15.22 1.17 -4.82
N THR A 36 -14.31 1.67 -5.65
CA THR A 36 -14.27 1.38 -7.10
C THR A 36 -12.84 1.22 -7.58
N ARG A 37 -12.68 0.60 -8.76
CA ARG A 37 -11.38 0.43 -9.42
C ARG A 37 -10.76 1.77 -9.80
N GLU A 38 -11.57 2.72 -10.25
CA GLU A 38 -11.12 4.06 -10.64
C GLU A 38 -10.45 4.78 -9.47
N LYS A 39 -11.06 4.72 -8.27
CA LYS A 39 -10.47 5.27 -7.04
C LYS A 39 -9.16 4.57 -6.66
N SER A 40 -9.08 3.25 -6.84
CA SER A 40 -7.85 2.51 -6.61
C SER A 40 -6.73 2.96 -7.54
N ASN A 41 -7.02 3.12 -8.84
CA ASN A 41 -6.03 3.58 -9.82
C ASN A 41 -5.61 5.02 -9.54
N GLU A 42 -6.56 5.90 -9.25
CA GLU A 42 -6.31 7.31 -8.90
C GLU A 42 -5.39 7.42 -7.67
N PHE A 43 -5.65 6.64 -6.62
CA PHE A 43 -4.80 6.60 -5.44
C PHE A 43 -3.37 6.16 -5.77
N MET A 44 -3.21 5.11 -6.58
CA MET A 44 -1.89 4.61 -6.98
C MET A 44 -1.08 5.67 -7.75
N GLU A 45 -1.71 6.38 -8.69
CA GLU A 45 -1.06 7.47 -9.42
C GLU A 45 -0.73 8.67 -8.53
N LYS A 46 -1.70 9.11 -7.70
CA LYS A 46 -1.53 10.26 -6.78
C LYS A 46 -0.40 10.03 -5.78
N THR A 47 -0.17 8.79 -5.39
CA THR A 47 0.78 8.45 -4.33
C THR A 47 2.13 7.92 -4.82
N LYS A 48 2.42 8.03 -6.12
CA LYS A 48 3.73 7.68 -6.67
C LYS A 48 4.87 8.43 -5.96
N GLY A 49 5.93 7.72 -5.61
CA GLY A 49 7.08 8.24 -4.86
C GLY A 49 6.85 8.52 -3.37
N MET A 50 5.62 8.39 -2.87
CA MET A 50 5.30 8.63 -1.46
C MET A 50 5.64 7.43 -0.58
N GLN A 51 6.11 7.72 0.64
CA GLN A 51 6.31 6.70 1.67
C GLN A 51 4.97 6.24 2.25
N LYS A 52 4.98 5.10 2.96
CA LYS A 52 3.79 4.53 3.60
C LYS A 52 3.00 5.54 4.44
N ALA A 53 3.68 6.33 5.26
CA ALA A 53 3.02 7.32 6.13
C ALA A 53 2.28 8.40 5.34
N GLU A 54 2.87 8.88 4.24
CA GLU A 54 2.23 9.86 3.35
C GLU A 54 1.05 9.24 2.61
N ARG A 55 1.18 7.98 2.17
CA ARG A 55 0.09 7.19 1.57
C ARG A 55 -1.09 7.01 2.52
N GLU A 56 -0.82 6.76 3.80
CA GLU A 56 -1.84 6.66 4.85
C GLU A 56 -2.59 7.99 5.07
N GLU A 57 -1.90 9.13 5.01
CA GLU A 57 -2.54 10.45 5.09
C GLU A 57 -3.46 10.71 3.89
N VAL A 58 -2.99 10.46 2.66
CA VAL A 58 -3.82 10.59 1.45
C VAL A 58 -5.01 9.63 1.48
N TYR A 59 -4.85 8.43 2.01
CA TYR A 59 -5.91 7.42 2.08
C TYR A 59 -7.12 7.88 2.92
N LYS A 60 -6.95 8.82 3.87
CA LYS A 60 -8.05 9.40 4.66
C LYS A 60 -9.07 10.15 3.79
N GLU A 61 -8.70 10.55 2.57
CA GLU A 61 -9.63 11.15 1.60
C GLU A 61 -10.56 10.12 0.94
N TYR A 62 -10.23 8.83 1.02
CA TYR A 62 -10.96 7.73 0.36
C TYR A 62 -11.84 6.90 1.32
N SER A 63 -11.69 7.12 2.64
CA SER A 63 -12.48 6.49 3.71
C SER A 63 -13.87 7.09 3.87
#